data_AF-A0A547NU07-F1
#
_entry.id   AF-A0A547NU07-F1
#
_cell.length_a   1.000
_cell.length_b   1.000
_cell.length_c   1.000
_cell.angle_alpha   90.00
_cell.angle_beta   90.00
_cell.angle_gamma   90.00
#
_symmetry.space_group_name_H-M   'P 1'
#
loop_
_entity.id
_entity.type
_entity.pdbx_description
1 polymer ?
#
loop_
_entity_poly.entity_id
_entity_poly.type
_entity_poly.pdbx_seq_one_letter_code
_entity_poly.pdbx_strand_id
1 'polypeptide(L)'
;MAGSVNRQATTREALLERRLALVGNVSALTAEALRLNQKLAGLEMDLLRVELEIGRSGASAQLVQDLHEAEESAKAIMNSRAACETRIATAEGQIADVDRELAATVNED
;
A
#
# COMPACT_ATOMS: atom_id res chain seq x y z
N MET A 1 21.11 -32.77 22.60
CA MET A 1 21.61 -32.47 21.25
C MET A 1 20.50 -32.61 20.19
N ALA A 2 20.02 -33.82 19.85
CA ALA A 2 19.02 -34.00 18.77
C ALA A 2 17.69 -33.21 18.93
N GLY A 3 17.16 -33.09 20.16
CA GLY A 3 15.93 -32.33 20.42
C GLY A 3 16.07 -30.79 20.44
N SER A 4 17.30 -30.26 20.40
CA SER A 4 17.57 -28.82 20.27
C SER A 4 17.62 -28.42 18.79
N VAL A 5 18.36 -29.21 18.00
CA VAL A 5 18.50 -29.04 16.55
C VAL A 5 17.14 -29.14 15.84
N ASN A 6 16.29 -30.10 16.24
CA ASN A 6 14.96 -30.24 15.63
C ASN A 6 14.05 -29.03 15.93
N ARG A 7 14.15 -28.42 17.13
CA ARG A 7 13.39 -27.22 17.48
C ARG A 7 13.86 -25.99 16.71
N GLN A 8 15.17 -25.82 16.57
CA GLN A 8 15.76 -24.71 15.80
C GLN A 8 15.36 -24.78 14.31
N ALA A 9 15.33 -25.99 13.73
CA ALA A 9 14.85 -26.21 12.37
C ALA A 9 13.37 -25.82 12.20
N THR A 10 12.50 -26.25 13.12
CA THR A 10 11.06 -25.89 13.11
C THR A 10 10.84 -24.38 13.30
N THR A 11 11.60 -23.74 14.19
CA THR A 11 11.53 -22.28 14.39
C THR A 11 11.95 -21.53 13.14
N ARG A 12 13.03 -21.95 12.48
CA ARG A 12 13.50 -21.32 11.24
C ARG A 12 12.47 -21.45 10.10
N GLU A 13 11.85 -22.62 9.95
CA GLU A 13 10.82 -22.86 8.94
C GLU A 13 9.61 -21.93 9.15
N ALA A 14 9.12 -21.81 10.39
CA ALA A 14 8.02 -20.90 10.73
C ALA A 14 8.34 -19.42 10.43
N LEU A 15 9.58 -18.99 10.66
CA LEU A 15 10.03 -17.64 10.33
C LEU A 15 10.06 -17.41 8.81
N LEU A 16 10.51 -18.39 8.02
CA LEU A 16 10.50 -18.30 6.56
C LEU A 16 9.08 -18.24 6.00
N GLU A 17 8.15 -19.06 6.52
CA GLU A 17 6.73 -19.01 6.15
C GLU A 17 6.12 -17.63 6.45
N ARG A 18 6.38 -17.10 7.65
CA ARG A 18 5.92 -15.77 8.05
C ARG A 18 6.49 -14.68 7.12
N ARG A 19 7.78 -14.76 6.79
CA ARG A 19 8.43 -13.82 5.87
C ARG A 19 7.77 -13.86 4.49
N LEU A 20 7.53 -15.06 3.96
CA LEU A 20 6.87 -15.23 2.66
C LEU A 20 5.46 -14.62 2.64
N ALA A 21 4.68 -14.85 3.71
CA ALA A 21 3.36 -14.26 3.85
C ALA A 21 3.40 -12.72 3.89
N LEU A 22 4.37 -12.14 4.61
CA LEU A 22 4.56 -10.69 4.69
C LEU A 22 4.96 -10.09 3.34
N VAL A 23 5.85 -10.74 2.58
CA VAL A 23 6.21 -10.31 1.22
C VAL A 23 5.00 -10.36 0.28
N GLY A 24 4.16 -11.39 0.40
CA GLY A 24 2.89 -11.47 -0.32
C GLY A 24 1.97 -10.28 0.02
N ASN A 25 1.87 -9.93 1.29
CA ASN A 25 1.09 -8.78 1.75
C ASN A 25 1.63 -7.45 1.21
N VAL A 26 2.95 -7.21 1.29
CA VAL A 26 3.59 -6.02 0.71
C VAL A 26 3.32 -5.92 -0.79
N SER A 27 3.39 -7.03 -1.51
CA SER A 27 3.10 -7.07 -2.95
C SER A 27 1.65 -6.67 -3.26
N ALA A 28 0.68 -7.20 -2.49
CA ALA A 28 -0.73 -6.86 -2.64
C ALA A 28 -1.00 -5.38 -2.32
N LEU A 29 -0.39 -4.85 -1.26
CA LEU A 29 -0.49 -3.44 -0.88
C LEU A 29 0.13 -2.53 -1.94
N THR A 30 1.26 -2.93 -2.52
CA THR A 30 1.92 -2.18 -3.59
C THR A 30 1.04 -2.10 -4.84
N ALA A 31 0.37 -3.21 -5.19
CA ALA A 31 -0.60 -3.24 -6.28
C ALA A 31 -1.83 -2.35 -5.97
N GLU A 32 -2.30 -2.34 -4.72
CA GLU A 32 -3.36 -1.44 -4.26
C GLU A 32 -2.96 0.04 -4.41
N ALA A 33 -1.76 0.41 -3.95
CA ALA A 33 -1.23 1.76 -4.06
C ALA A 33 -1.11 2.21 -5.54
N LEU A 34 -0.59 1.33 -6.41
CA LEU A 34 -0.52 1.61 -7.86
C LEU A 34 -1.91 1.85 -8.46
N ARG A 35 -2.89 1.01 -8.11
CA ARG A 35 -4.28 1.17 -8.56
C ARG A 35 -4.90 2.49 -8.09
N LEU A 36 -4.59 2.92 -6.86
CA LEU A 36 -5.05 4.21 -6.32
C LEU A 36 -4.40 5.38 -7.07
N ASN A 37 -3.11 5.31 -7.37
CA ASN A 37 -2.42 6.33 -8.17
C ASN A 37 -3.00 6.46 -9.58
N GLN A 38 -3.29 5.34 -10.25
CA GLN A 38 -3.94 5.36 -11.57
C GLN A 38 -5.32 6.00 -11.52
N LYS A 39 -6.11 5.70 -10.48
CA LYS A 39 -7.43 6.33 -10.28
C LYS A 39 -7.31 7.84 -10.03
N LEU A 40 -6.34 8.26 -9.22
CA LEU A 40 -6.11 9.67 -8.94
C LEU A 40 -5.73 10.43 -10.22
N ALA A 41 -4.81 9.89 -11.02
CA ALA A 41 -4.42 10.49 -12.30
C ALA A 41 -5.62 10.63 -13.26
N GLY A 42 -6.53 9.66 -13.29
CA GLY A 42 -7.77 9.77 -14.06
C GLY A 42 -8.67 10.92 -13.58
N LEU A 43 -8.84 11.07 -12.26
CA LEU A 43 -9.62 12.16 -11.69
C LEU A 43 -9.00 13.53 -11.91
N GLU A 44 -7.67 13.65 -11.83
CA GLU A 44 -6.96 14.91 -12.10
C GLU A 44 -7.20 15.37 -13.55
N MET A 45 -7.23 14.44 -14.50
CA MET A 45 -7.57 14.73 -15.90
C MET A 45 -9.04 15.19 -16.06
N ASP A 46 -9.97 14.56 -15.35
CA ASP A 46 -11.38 14.96 -15.35
C ASP A 46 -11.60 16.33 -14.71
N LEU A 47 -10.91 16.61 -13.60
CA LEU A 47 -10.97 17.89 -12.92
C LEU A 47 -10.48 19.01 -13.83
N LEU A 48 -9.31 18.84 -14.46
CA LEU A 48 -8.80 19.79 -15.45
C LEU A 48 -9.78 19.99 -16.61
N ARG A 49 -10.41 18.92 -17.10
CA ARG A 49 -11.42 18.99 -18.16
C ARG A 49 -12.62 19.86 -17.75
N VAL A 50 -13.13 19.69 -16.54
CA VAL A 50 -14.25 20.47 -16.00
C VAL A 50 -13.86 21.93 -15.79
N GLU A 51 -12.69 22.20 -15.21
CA GLU A 51 -12.17 23.56 -15.02
C GLU A 51 -12.04 24.32 -16.34
N LEU A 52 -11.51 23.66 -17.39
CA LEU A 52 -11.40 24.25 -18.72
C LEU A 52 -12.76 24.55 -19.34
N GLU A 53 -13.76 23.70 -19.14
CA GLU A 53 -15.13 23.94 -19.62
C GLU A 53 -15.77 25.13 -18.90
N ILE A 54 -15.61 25.21 -17.58
CA ILE A 54 -16.05 26.37 -16.79
C ILE A 54 -15.38 27.66 -17.30
N GLY A 55 -14.07 27.60 -17.58
CA GLY A 55 -13.32 28.75 -18.12
C GLY A 55 -13.79 29.20 -19.51
N ARG A 56 -14.28 28.27 -20.35
CA ARG A 56 -14.79 28.58 -21.71
C ARG A 56 -16.23 29.06 -21.72
N SER A 57 -17.09 28.38 -20.97
CA SER A 57 -18.55 28.47 -21.11
C SER A 57 -19.23 29.10 -19.89
N GLY A 58 -18.47 29.39 -18.83
CA GLY A 58 -18.98 29.81 -17.53
C GLY A 58 -19.38 28.64 -16.64
N ALA A 59 -19.51 28.92 -15.34
CA ALA A 59 -19.90 27.90 -14.36
C ALA A 59 -21.41 27.62 -14.45
N SER A 60 -21.77 26.42 -14.92
CA SER A 60 -23.13 25.88 -14.78
C SER A 60 -23.27 25.13 -13.46
N ALA A 61 -24.50 24.99 -12.95
CA ALA A 61 -24.75 24.22 -11.73
C ALA A 61 -24.23 22.77 -11.83
N GLN A 62 -24.36 22.15 -13.01
CA GLN A 62 -23.84 20.81 -13.26
C GLN A 62 -22.30 20.77 -13.18
N LEU A 63 -21.61 21.72 -13.81
CA LEU A 63 -20.15 21.74 -13.81
C LEU A 63 -19.59 22.00 -12.41
N VAL A 64 -20.25 22.84 -11.61
CA VAL A 64 -19.86 23.07 -10.21
C VAL A 64 -20.04 21.81 -9.37
N GLN A 65 -21.13 21.08 -9.59
CA GLN A 65 -21.37 19.81 -8.92
C GLN A 65 -20.33 18.76 -9.32
N ASP A 66 -20.08 18.58 -10.62
CA ASP A 66 -19.10 17.64 -11.15
C ASP A 66 -17.70 17.92 -10.60
N LEU A 67 -17.32 19.21 -10.50
CA LEU A 67 -16.04 19.63 -9.91
C LEU A 67 -15.95 19.22 -8.44
N HIS A 68 -17.00 19.50 -7.66
CA HIS A 68 -17.02 19.16 -6.24
C HIS A 68 -16.95 17.64 -6.01
N GLU A 69 -17.69 16.85 -6.79
CA GLU A 69 -17.67 15.39 -6.70
C GLU A 69 -16.28 14.81 -7.06
N ALA A 70 -15.62 15.38 -8.07
CA ALA A 70 -14.27 15.00 -8.45
C ALA A 70 -13.24 15.33 -7.35
N GLU A 71 -13.34 16.52 -6.75
CA GLU A 71 -12.48 16.96 -5.65
C GLU A 71 -12.62 16.06 -4.41
N GLU A 72 -13.85 15.74 -4.01
CA GLU A 72 -14.10 14.85 -2.86
C GLU A 72 -13.61 13.43 -3.14
N SER A 73 -13.79 12.93 -4.37
CA SER A 73 -13.27 11.64 -4.79
C SER A 73 -11.74 11.60 -4.76
N ALA A 74 -11.07 12.68 -5.21
CA ALA A 74 -9.63 12.80 -5.17
C ALA A 74 -9.10 12.80 -3.73
N LYS A 75 -9.71 13.57 -2.83
CA LYS A 75 -9.38 13.56 -1.39
C LYS A 75 -9.53 12.17 -0.77
N ALA A 76 -10.62 11.46 -1.08
CA ALA A 76 -10.85 10.12 -0.57
C ALA A 76 -9.78 9.12 -1.05
N ILE A 77 -9.34 9.22 -2.30
CA ILE A 77 -8.26 8.39 -2.85
C ILE A 77 -6.91 8.73 -2.22
N MET A 78 -6.61 10.01 -2.01
CA MET A 78 -5.38 10.44 -1.32
C MET A 78 -5.31 9.88 0.11
N ASN A 79 -6.43 9.93 0.85
CA ASN A 79 -6.51 9.36 2.19
C ASN A 79 -6.33 7.84 2.18
N SER A 80 -6.97 7.15 1.23
CA SER A 80 -6.83 5.70 1.05
C SER A 80 -5.39 5.31 0.71
N ARG A 81 -4.72 6.11 -0.11
CA ARG A 81 -3.32 5.90 -0.49
C ARG A 81 -2.39 6.08 0.71
N ALA A 82 -2.55 7.14 1.50
CA ALA A 82 -1.75 7.36 2.71
C ALA A 82 -1.91 6.21 3.73
N ALA A 83 -3.14 5.68 3.88
CA ALA A 83 -3.40 4.51 4.70
C ALA A 83 -2.71 3.24 4.14
N CYS A 84 -2.72 3.06 2.81
CA CYS A 84 -2.02 1.96 2.15
C CYS A 84 -0.50 2.05 2.36
N GLU A 85 0.09 3.23 2.20
CA GLU A 85 1.52 3.48 2.44
C GLU A 85 1.92 3.19 3.89
N THR A 86 1.08 3.56 4.86
CA THR A 86 1.29 3.22 6.28
C THR A 86 1.30 1.71 6.51
N ARG A 87 0.39 0.97 5.84
CA ARG A 87 0.31 -0.50 5.92
C ARG A 87 1.54 -1.15 5.28
N ILE A 88 2.07 -0.59 4.18
CA ILE A 88 3.31 -1.06 3.55
C ILE A 88 4.48 -0.91 4.52
N ALA A 89 4.70 0.29 5.05
CA ALA A 89 5.79 0.56 5.99
C ALA A 89 5.73 -0.35 7.22
N THR A 90 4.52 -0.62 7.73
CA THR A 90 4.32 -1.56 8.84
C THR A 90 4.74 -2.98 8.46
N ALA A 91 4.31 -3.48 7.30
CA ALA A 91 4.65 -4.82 6.84
C ALA A 91 6.16 -4.96 6.54
N GLU A 92 6.80 -3.93 6.00
CA GLU A 92 8.25 -3.88 5.79
C GLU A 92 9.02 -3.91 7.11
N GLY A 93 8.54 -3.19 8.14
CA GLY A 93 9.10 -3.26 9.49
C GLY A 93 9.03 -4.67 10.08
N GLN A 94 7.89 -5.35 9.90
CA GLN A 94 7.71 -6.73 10.33
C GLN A 94 8.64 -7.71 9.58
N ILE A 95 8.90 -7.48 8.29
CA ILE A 95 9.90 -8.26 7.53
C ILE A 95 11.28 -8.06 8.13
N ALA A 96 11.66 -6.81 8.45
CA ALA A 96 12.96 -6.52 9.06
C ALA A 96 13.12 -7.16 10.46
N ASP A 97 12.05 -7.26 11.24
CA ASP A 97 12.04 -8.02 12.50
C ASP A 97 12.31 -9.51 12.25
N VAL A 98 11.57 -10.12 11.32
CA VAL A 98 11.74 -11.54 10.98
C VAL A 98 13.12 -11.83 10.40
N ASP A 99 13.68 -10.91 9.60
CA ASP A 99 15.03 -11.04 9.04
C ASP A 99 16.10 -11.01 10.14
N ARG A 100 15.90 -10.20 11.19
CA ARG A 100 16.77 -10.21 12.38
C ARG A 100 16.66 -11.51 13.16
N GLU A 101 15.45 -12.02 13.38
CA GLU A 101 15.22 -13.31 14.05
C GLU A 101 15.87 -14.46 13.26
N LEU A 102 15.69 -14.49 11.94
CA LEU A 102 16.33 -15.47 11.06
C LEU A 102 17.85 -15.41 11.13
N ALA A 103 18.44 -14.21 11.15
CA ALA A 103 19.90 -14.04 11.27
C ALA A 103 20.41 -14.58 12.63
N ALA A 104 19.67 -14.37 13.72
CA ALA A 104 20.02 -14.91 15.02
C ALA A 104 20.06 -16.45 15.02
N THR A 105 19.15 -17.12 14.30
CA THR A 105 19.16 -18.60 14.19
C THR A 105 20.39 -19.17 13.49
N VAL A 106 21.12 -18.35 12.70
CA VAL A 106 22.37 -18.74 11.99
C VAL A 106 23.61 -18.49 12.84
N ASN A 107 23.56 -17.51 13.75
CA ASN A 107 24.70 -17.10 14.58
C ASN A 107 24.79 -17.85 15.92
N GLU A 108 23.87 -18.77 16.21
CA GLU A 108 23.87 -19.63 17.41
C GLU A 108 24.57 -20.99 17.21
N ASP A 109 25.13 -21.25 16.03
CA ASP A 109 26.01 -22.39 15.71
C ASP A 109 27.49 -22.07 15.98
#